data_AF-A0A8U0I078-F1
#
_entry.id   AF-A0A8U0I078-F1
#
_cell.length_a   1.000
_cell.length_b   1.000
_cell.length_c   1.000
_cell.angle_alpha   90.00
_cell.angle_beta   90.00
_cell.angle_gamma   90.00
#
_symmetry.space_group_name_H-M   'P 1'
#
loop_
_entity.id
_entity.type
_entity.pdbx_description
1 polymer ?
#
loop_
_entity_poly.entity_id
_entity_poly.type
_entity_poly.pdbx_seq_one_letter_code
_entity_poly.pdbx_strand_id
1 'polypeptide(L)'
;MSLLHDSRFRTVARASGAAAPVVTLGAILVSTLLSPTFSWADSALSDLGRAGAPTAPIFNGGLILGAILALPYVARVALAAERLLTRLGAATFGLAALSMGLVGVFPTGTAYHFPAAVSLYLFVTYGLFLYGSGRVRAGAARGQIETTTAGLAAIWLGVGHLTSWLAWGAGLRVGPGLAIPETVGAAIFVAWIRLSWPLATEDAA
;
A
#
# COMPACT_ATOMS: atom_id res chain seq x y z
N MET A 1 26.91 9.84 9.63
CA MET A 1 26.83 8.45 9.13
C MET A 1 25.61 8.37 8.23
N SER A 2 25.75 8.00 6.96
CA SER A 2 24.61 7.94 6.03
C SER A 2 23.66 6.82 6.45
N LEU A 3 22.39 7.13 6.75
CA LEU A 3 21.36 6.15 7.15
C LEU A 3 21.27 4.95 6.18
N LEU A 4 21.60 5.16 4.91
CA LEU A 4 21.64 4.10 3.89
C LEU A 4 22.62 2.97 4.19
N HIS A 5 23.76 3.28 4.82
CA HIS A 5 24.82 2.32 5.13
C HIS A 5 24.69 1.73 6.55
N ASP A 6 23.69 2.16 7.31
CA ASP A 6 23.43 1.63 8.65
C ASP A 6 22.76 0.25 8.57
N SER A 7 23.48 -0.78 9.00
CA SER A 7 23.01 -2.17 9.00
C SER A 7 21.79 -2.40 9.90
N ARG A 8 21.65 -1.61 10.98
CA ARG A 8 20.47 -1.65 11.87
C ARG A 8 19.25 -1.10 11.15
N PHE A 9 19.39 0.05 10.49
CA PHE A 9 18.28 0.64 9.72
C PHE A 9 17.80 -0.30 8.60
N ARG A 10 18.72 -0.93 7.87
CA ARG A 10 18.39 -1.94 6.85
C ARG A 10 17.63 -3.13 7.46
N THR A 11 18.07 -3.63 8.61
CA THR A 11 17.41 -4.75 9.30
C THR A 11 15.99 -4.37 9.73
N VAL A 12 15.82 -3.19 10.32
CA VAL A 12 14.50 -2.65 10.70
C VAL A 12 13.62 -2.50 9.48
N ALA A 13 14.10 -1.86 8.41
CA ALA A 13 13.33 -1.67 7.17
C ALA A 13 12.85 -2.99 6.57
N ARG A 14 13.70 -4.03 6.55
CA ARG A 14 13.34 -5.38 6.07
C ARG A 14 12.26 -6.02 6.92
N ALA A 15 12.43 -6.01 8.25
CA ALA A 15 11.44 -6.56 9.17
C ALA A 15 10.10 -5.82 9.06
N SER A 16 10.16 -4.48 9.00
CA SER A 16 9.03 -3.58 8.75
C SER A 16 8.25 -3.91 7.47
N GLY A 17 8.96 -4.12 6.36
CA GLY A 17 8.33 -4.44 5.07
C GLY A 17 7.59 -5.77 5.06
N ALA A 18 8.05 -6.75 5.84
CA ALA A 18 7.36 -8.02 6.03
C ALA A 18 6.22 -7.93 7.06
N ALA A 19 6.45 -7.23 8.18
CA ALA A 19 5.50 -7.14 9.29
C ALA A 19 4.27 -6.29 8.95
N ALA A 20 4.45 -5.17 8.25
CA ALA A 20 3.35 -4.26 7.91
C ALA A 20 2.18 -4.96 7.19
N PRO A 21 2.38 -5.68 6.06
CA PRO A 21 1.27 -6.36 5.39
C PRO A 21 0.68 -7.50 6.22
N VAL A 22 1.50 -8.23 7.00
CA VAL A 22 1.00 -9.30 7.89
C VAL A 22 0.06 -8.74 8.96
N VAL A 23 0.46 -7.65 9.62
CA VAL A 23 -0.35 -6.99 10.65
C VAL A 23 -1.63 -6.42 10.05
N THR A 24 -1.53 -5.66 8.94
CA THR A 24 -2.70 -5.03 8.32
C THR A 24 -3.66 -6.06 7.75
N LEU A 25 -3.20 -6.98 6.91
CA LEU A 25 -4.08 -7.98 6.29
C LEU A 25 -4.62 -8.97 7.33
N GLY A 26 -3.82 -9.32 8.33
CA GLY A 26 -4.26 -10.14 9.46
C GLY A 26 -5.39 -9.47 10.23
N ALA A 27 -5.25 -8.18 10.56
CA ALA A 27 -6.29 -7.43 11.25
C ALA A 27 -7.57 -7.26 10.41
N ILE A 28 -7.44 -7.05 9.09
CA ILE A 28 -8.57 -7.02 8.16
C ILE A 28 -9.28 -8.37 8.16
N LEU A 29 -8.54 -9.47 7.95
CA LEU A 29 -9.10 -10.82 7.90
C LEU A 29 -9.76 -11.23 9.22
N VAL A 30 -9.11 -10.97 10.36
CA VAL A 30 -9.71 -11.25 11.66
C VAL A 30 -10.99 -10.45 11.84
N SER A 31 -11.00 -9.18 11.44
CA SER A 31 -12.20 -8.34 11.53
C SER A 31 -13.33 -8.82 10.62
N THR A 32 -13.05 -9.29 9.40
CA THR A 32 -14.09 -9.85 8.51
C THR A 32 -14.68 -11.14 9.08
N LEU A 33 -13.87 -11.98 9.72
CA LEU A 33 -14.31 -13.23 10.34
C LEU A 33 -15.13 -13.00 11.63
N LEU A 34 -14.82 -11.95 12.39
CA LEU A 34 -15.49 -11.63 13.65
C LEU A 34 -16.76 -10.79 13.47
N SER A 35 -16.92 -10.12 12.34
CA SER A 35 -18.08 -9.25 12.10
C SER A 35 -19.30 -10.06 11.65
N PRO A 36 -20.41 -10.09 12.42
CA PRO A 36 -21.60 -10.85 12.05
C PRO A 36 -22.38 -10.22 10.89
N THR A 37 -22.10 -8.96 10.54
CA THR A 37 -22.82 -8.18 9.53
C THR A 37 -21.99 -7.90 8.28
N PHE A 38 -20.74 -8.39 8.22
CA PHE A 38 -19.88 -8.16 7.07
C PHE A 38 -20.31 -9.01 5.88
N SER A 39 -20.47 -8.37 4.73
CA SER A 39 -20.71 -9.00 3.43
C SER A 39 -19.66 -8.51 2.44
N TRP A 40 -18.97 -9.44 1.78
CA TRP A 40 -18.01 -9.09 0.72
C TRP A 40 -18.67 -8.30 -0.43
N ALA A 41 -19.95 -8.55 -0.71
CA ALA A 41 -20.68 -7.91 -1.80
C ALA A 41 -21.26 -6.55 -1.39
N ASP A 42 -21.62 -6.35 -0.12
CA ASP A 42 -22.42 -5.20 0.32
C ASP A 42 -21.65 -4.23 1.22
N SER A 43 -20.60 -4.68 1.91
CA SER A 43 -19.84 -3.87 2.86
C SER A 43 -18.66 -3.16 2.21
N ALA A 44 -18.19 -2.09 2.84
CA ALA A 44 -16.80 -1.65 2.76
C ALA A 44 -15.96 -2.42 3.79
N LEU A 45 -14.65 -2.58 3.57
CA LEU A 45 -13.75 -3.02 4.63
C LEU A 45 -13.78 -2.05 5.80
N SER A 46 -13.87 -0.74 5.52
CA SER A 46 -13.90 0.29 6.55
C SER A 46 -15.12 0.23 7.48
N ASP A 47 -16.20 -0.44 7.08
CA ASP A 47 -17.36 -0.69 7.97
C ASP A 47 -16.96 -1.50 9.21
N LEU A 48 -15.95 -2.36 9.10
CA LEU A 48 -15.36 -3.12 10.21
C LEU A 48 -14.71 -2.19 11.25
N GLY A 49 -14.29 -1.01 10.82
CA GLY A 49 -13.68 0.05 11.62
C GLY A 49 -14.67 1.08 12.15
N ARG A 50 -15.98 0.96 11.84
CA ARG A 50 -16.98 1.97 12.21
C ARG A 50 -17.06 2.17 13.74
N ALA A 51 -17.28 3.41 14.17
CA ALA A 51 -17.48 3.72 15.59
C ALA A 51 -18.61 2.87 16.19
N GLY A 52 -18.32 2.20 17.31
CA GLY A 52 -19.23 1.28 17.99
C GLY A 52 -19.23 -0.16 17.47
N ALA A 53 -18.55 -0.47 16.36
CA ALA A 53 -18.39 -1.85 15.91
C ALA A 53 -17.42 -2.61 16.86
N PRO A 54 -17.75 -3.84 17.29
CA PRO A 54 -16.86 -4.65 18.14
C PRO A 54 -15.50 -4.93 17.50
N THR A 55 -15.44 -4.96 16.17
CA THR A 55 -14.22 -5.18 15.38
C THR A 55 -13.35 -3.92 15.24
N ALA A 56 -13.86 -2.74 15.59
CA ALA A 56 -13.19 -1.47 15.32
C ALA A 56 -11.78 -1.36 15.93
N PRO A 57 -11.51 -1.81 17.18
CA PRO A 57 -10.15 -1.77 17.73
C PRO A 57 -9.17 -2.63 16.93
N ILE A 58 -9.61 -3.78 16.42
CA ILE A 58 -8.78 -4.70 15.64
C ILE A 58 -8.51 -4.10 14.26
N PHE A 59 -9.57 -3.72 13.54
CA PHE A 59 -9.46 -3.17 12.19
C PHE A 59 -8.66 -1.86 12.18
N ASN A 60 -9.10 -0.84 12.92
CA ASN A 60 -8.47 0.48 12.93
C ASN A 60 -7.07 0.42 13.54
N GLY A 61 -6.89 -0.33 14.63
CA GLY A 61 -5.59 -0.53 15.26
C GLY A 61 -4.60 -1.21 14.31
N GLY A 62 -5.05 -2.20 13.53
CA GLY A 62 -4.26 -2.87 12.51
C GLY A 62 -3.85 -1.96 11.35
N LEU A 63 -4.73 -1.05 10.91
CA LEU A 63 -4.39 -0.03 9.91
C LEU A 63 -3.34 0.96 10.44
N ILE A 64 -3.53 1.47 11.66
CA ILE A 64 -2.61 2.41 12.29
C ILE A 64 -1.24 1.78 12.51
N LEU A 65 -1.20 0.59 13.12
CA LEU A 65 0.05 -0.12 13.41
C LEU A 65 0.76 -0.51 12.11
N GLY A 66 0.02 -1.04 11.13
CA GLY A 66 0.59 -1.38 9.83
C GLY A 66 1.17 -0.17 9.09
N ALA A 67 0.51 0.99 9.17
CA ALA A 67 1.03 2.24 8.62
C ALA A 67 2.36 2.63 9.26
N ILE A 68 2.44 2.62 10.59
CA ILE A 68 3.67 2.91 11.34
C ILE A 68 4.78 1.93 10.95
N LEU A 69 4.48 0.63 10.89
CA LEU A 69 5.43 -0.41 10.51
C LEU A 69 5.94 -0.26 9.08
N ALA A 70 5.14 0.27 8.15
CA ALA A 70 5.54 0.45 6.75
C ALA A 70 6.55 1.61 6.54
N LEU A 71 6.56 2.63 7.41
CA LEU A 71 7.36 3.84 7.19
C LEU A 71 8.88 3.59 7.06
N PRO A 72 9.53 2.76 7.90
CA PRO A 72 10.96 2.47 7.74
C PRO A 72 11.29 1.78 6.41
N TYR A 73 10.42 0.87 5.97
CA TYR A 73 10.57 0.18 4.69
C TYR A 73 10.52 1.18 3.52
N VAL A 74 9.48 2.02 3.49
CA VAL A 74 9.31 3.03 2.45
C VAL A 74 10.50 4.01 2.42
N ALA A 75 10.92 4.50 3.59
CA ALA A 75 12.06 5.40 3.70
C ALA A 75 13.33 4.76 3.11
N ARG A 76 13.60 3.49 3.40
CA ARG A 76 14.77 2.78 2.86
C ARG A 76 14.69 2.63 1.34
N VAL A 77 13.52 2.29 0.77
CA VAL A 77 13.33 2.22 -0.69
C VAL A 77 13.55 3.58 -1.34
N ALA A 78 13.00 4.66 -0.76
CA ALA A 78 13.14 6.02 -1.30
C ALA A 78 14.59 6.52 -1.28
N LEU A 79 15.32 6.23 -0.20
CA LEU A 79 16.73 6.60 -0.08
C LEU A 79 17.62 5.81 -1.05
N ALA A 80 17.33 4.53 -1.27
CA ALA A 80 18.09 3.66 -2.16
C ALA A 80 17.80 3.91 -3.65
N ALA A 81 16.70 4.60 -3.95
CA ALA A 81 16.32 4.93 -5.30
C ALA A 81 17.31 5.95 -5.94
N GLU A 82 17.97 5.53 -7.01
CA GLU A 82 18.89 6.35 -7.80
C GLU A 82 18.17 7.40 -8.67
N ARG A 83 16.99 7.06 -9.20
CA ARG A 83 16.19 7.95 -10.07
C ARG A 83 15.16 8.71 -9.26
N LEU A 84 15.00 10.00 -9.59
CA LEU A 84 14.01 10.88 -8.95
C LEU A 84 12.60 10.28 -8.99
N LEU A 85 12.15 9.76 -10.14
CA LEU A 85 10.82 9.15 -10.25
C LEU A 85 10.64 7.93 -9.35
N THR A 86 11.66 7.08 -9.21
CA THR A 86 11.62 5.92 -8.30
C THR A 86 11.52 6.38 -6.84
N ARG A 87 12.28 7.43 -6.47
CA ARG A 87 12.23 8.03 -5.14
C ARG A 87 10.88 8.67 -4.84
N LEU A 88 10.33 9.43 -5.79
CA LEU A 88 9.00 10.04 -5.67
C LEU A 88 7.93 8.97 -5.53
N GLY A 89 7.96 7.93 -6.36
CA GLY A 89 7.02 6.82 -6.25
C GLY A 89 7.06 6.13 -4.89
N ALA A 90 8.26 5.85 -4.36
CA ALA A 90 8.40 5.33 -3.00
C ALA A 90 7.86 6.30 -1.94
N ALA A 91 8.18 7.59 -2.03
CA ALA A 91 7.63 8.60 -1.12
C ALA A 91 6.09 8.68 -1.18
N THR A 92 5.50 8.55 -2.38
CA THR A 92 4.05 8.47 -2.57
C THR A 92 3.45 7.24 -1.90
N PHE A 93 4.12 6.08 -1.93
CA PHE A 93 3.71 4.91 -1.12
C PHE A 93 3.80 5.17 0.39
N GLY A 94 4.69 6.05 0.84
CA GLY A 94 4.72 6.53 2.23
C GLY A 94 3.49 7.37 2.57
N LEU A 95 3.08 8.25 1.67
CA LEU A 95 1.82 8.99 1.80
C LEU A 95 0.61 8.05 1.80
N ALA A 96 0.62 6.99 0.97
CA ALA A 96 -0.41 5.96 1.00
C ALA A 96 -0.47 5.27 2.37
N ALA A 97 0.67 4.85 2.93
CA ALA A 97 0.73 4.25 4.27
C ALA A 97 0.20 5.21 5.35
N LEU A 98 0.56 6.50 5.30
CA LEU A 98 0.01 7.50 6.20
C LEU A 98 -1.51 7.65 6.05
N SER A 99 -2.01 7.73 4.81
CA SER A 99 -3.46 7.77 4.54
C SER A 99 -4.18 6.53 5.06
N MET A 100 -3.59 5.34 4.95
CA MET A 100 -4.13 4.11 5.55
C MET A 100 -4.22 4.22 7.07
N GLY A 101 -3.18 4.73 7.74
CA GLY A 101 -3.23 5.00 9.17
C GLY A 101 -4.34 5.99 9.53
N LEU A 102 -4.50 7.05 8.72
CA LEU A 102 -5.58 8.03 8.89
C LEU A 102 -6.98 7.43 8.69
N VAL A 103 -7.16 6.42 7.84
CA VAL A 103 -8.43 5.68 7.75
C VAL A 103 -8.76 5.00 9.09
N GLY A 104 -7.76 4.46 9.79
CA GLY A 104 -7.95 3.92 11.14
C GLY A 104 -8.18 5.00 12.20
N VAL A 105 -7.51 6.16 12.10
CA VAL A 105 -7.68 7.29 13.04
C VAL A 105 -9.04 7.98 12.87
N PHE A 106 -9.55 8.02 11.64
CA PHE A 106 -10.84 8.62 11.29
C PHE A 106 -11.82 7.53 10.83
N PRO A 107 -12.49 6.81 11.76
CA PRO A 107 -13.48 5.78 11.44
C PRO A 107 -14.56 6.24 10.47
N THR A 108 -15.19 5.27 9.78
CA THR A 108 -16.35 5.52 8.91
C THR A 108 -17.43 6.34 9.62
N GLY A 109 -17.91 7.38 8.94
CA GLY A 109 -18.87 8.35 9.48
C GLY A 109 -18.23 9.63 10.05
N THR A 110 -16.90 9.69 10.16
CA THR A 110 -16.18 10.93 10.51
C THR A 110 -15.83 11.76 9.27
N ALA A 111 -15.69 13.07 9.43
CA ALA A 111 -15.50 14.02 8.32
C ALA A 111 -14.26 13.73 7.46
N TYR A 112 -13.18 13.25 8.08
CA TYR A 112 -11.90 13.01 7.40
C TYR A 112 -11.71 11.58 6.89
N HIS A 113 -12.66 10.67 7.15
CA HIS A 113 -12.57 9.28 6.68
C HIS A 113 -12.47 9.20 5.15
N PHE A 114 -13.43 9.81 4.45
CA PHE A 114 -13.51 9.74 3.00
C PHE A 114 -12.28 10.38 2.32
N PRO A 115 -11.82 11.59 2.70
CA PRO A 115 -10.56 12.14 2.19
C PRO A 115 -9.34 11.24 2.41
N ALA A 116 -9.23 10.59 3.58
CA ALA A 116 -8.12 9.67 3.87
C ALA A 116 -8.18 8.42 2.97
N ALA A 117 -9.37 7.82 2.83
CA ALA A 117 -9.58 6.63 1.99
C ALA A 117 -9.29 6.92 0.50
N VAL A 118 -9.81 8.02 -0.04
CA VAL A 118 -9.55 8.43 -1.42
C VAL A 118 -8.06 8.70 -1.63
N SER A 119 -7.40 9.40 -0.69
CA SER A 119 -5.97 9.68 -0.76
C SER A 119 -5.13 8.41 -0.78
N LEU A 120 -5.47 7.41 0.05
CA LEU A 120 -4.81 6.10 0.06
C LEU A 120 -4.79 5.49 -1.35
N TYR A 121 -5.95 5.33 -1.99
CA TYR A 121 -6.03 4.65 -3.28
C TYR A 121 -5.43 5.48 -4.43
N LEU A 122 -5.54 6.81 -4.39
CA LEU A 122 -4.85 7.68 -5.35
C LEU A 122 -3.33 7.57 -5.22
N PHE A 123 -2.80 7.62 -4.00
CA PHE A 123 -1.36 7.51 -3.78
C PHE A 123 -0.82 6.12 -4.16
N VAL A 124 -1.57 5.04 -3.95
CA VAL A 124 -1.19 3.72 -4.49
C VAL A 124 -1.07 3.76 -6.02
N THR A 125 -2.09 4.25 -6.72
CA THR A 125 -2.10 4.31 -8.20
C THR A 125 -0.96 5.17 -8.76
N TYR A 126 -0.84 6.41 -8.29
CA TYR A 126 0.20 7.33 -8.78
C TYR A 126 1.60 6.91 -8.32
N GLY A 127 1.72 6.32 -7.13
CA GLY A 127 2.96 5.73 -6.64
C GLY A 127 3.48 4.63 -7.56
N LEU A 128 2.60 3.75 -8.06
CA LEU A 128 2.94 2.71 -9.04
C LEU A 128 3.44 3.30 -10.36
N PHE A 129 2.78 4.32 -10.89
CA PHE A 129 3.20 4.98 -12.13
C PHE A 129 4.55 5.68 -11.99
N LEU A 130 4.76 6.43 -10.91
CA LEU A 130 6.03 7.12 -10.64
C LEU A 130 7.16 6.11 -10.41
N TYR A 131 6.95 5.15 -9.52
CA TYR A 131 7.92 4.12 -9.19
C TYR A 131 8.29 3.30 -10.43
N GLY A 132 7.29 2.79 -11.15
CA GLY A 132 7.47 1.97 -12.33
C GLY A 132 8.19 2.71 -13.45
N SER A 133 7.80 3.95 -13.74
CA SER A 133 8.47 4.80 -14.75
C SER A 133 9.95 5.03 -14.40
N GLY A 134 10.26 5.27 -13.13
CA GLY A 134 11.63 5.39 -12.67
C GLY A 134 12.46 4.12 -12.84
N ARG A 135 11.87 2.96 -12.53
CA ARG A 135 12.51 1.64 -12.69
C ARG A 135 12.71 1.27 -14.17
N VAL A 136 11.73 1.49 -15.04
CA VAL A 136 11.87 1.28 -16.50
C VAL A 136 13.03 2.10 -17.06
N ARG A 137 13.10 3.39 -16.73
CA ARG A 137 14.19 4.27 -17.20
C ARG A 137 15.55 3.88 -16.65
N ALA A 138 15.63 3.45 -15.39
CA ALA A 138 16.87 2.99 -14.78
C ALA A 138 17.37 1.69 -15.45
N GLY A 139 16.46 0.74 -15.69
CA GLY A 139 16.77 -0.55 -16.30
C GLY A 139 17.21 -0.40 -17.76
N ALA A 140 16.46 0.36 -18.56
CA ALA A 140 16.77 0.61 -19.96
C ALA A 140 18.14 1.30 -20.14
N ALA A 141 18.46 2.30 -19.31
CA ALA A 141 19.74 3.01 -19.37
C ALA A 141 20.96 2.12 -19.05
N ARG A 142 20.77 0.97 -18.39
CA ARG A 142 21.82 0.03 -17.98
C ARG A 142 21.74 -1.33 -18.66
N GLY A 143 20.78 -1.55 -19.56
CA GLY A 143 20.51 -2.87 -20.12
C GLY A 143 20.02 -3.91 -19.09
N GLN A 144 19.50 -3.49 -17.92
CA GLN A 144 19.05 -4.37 -16.85
C GLN A 144 17.58 -4.79 -17.07
N ILE A 145 17.39 -5.90 -17.78
CA ILE A 145 16.06 -6.44 -18.14
C ILE A 145 15.17 -6.61 -16.90
N GLU A 146 15.67 -7.18 -15.81
CA GLU A 146 14.89 -7.42 -14.59
C GLU A 146 14.35 -6.13 -13.96
N THR A 147 15.18 -5.08 -13.91
CA THR A 147 14.77 -3.76 -13.40
C THR A 147 13.71 -3.13 -14.30
N THR A 148 13.86 -3.26 -15.62
CA THR A 148 12.85 -2.80 -16.58
C THR A 148 11.53 -3.55 -16.42
N THR A 149 11.57 -4.88 -16.33
CA THR A 149 10.38 -5.73 -16.16
C THR A 149 9.66 -5.44 -14.86
N ALA A 150 10.38 -5.27 -13.74
CA ALA A 150 9.77 -4.87 -12.48
C ALA A 150 9.09 -3.49 -12.56
N GLY A 151 9.67 -2.56 -13.31
CA GLY A 151 9.07 -1.25 -13.57
C GLY A 151 7.80 -1.33 -14.40
N LEU A 152 7.79 -2.13 -15.47
CA LEU A 152 6.61 -2.38 -16.29
C LEU A 152 5.51 -3.08 -15.49
N ALA A 153 5.86 -4.06 -14.65
CA ALA A 153 4.92 -4.73 -13.76
C ALA A 153 4.26 -3.74 -12.81
N ALA A 154 5.01 -2.81 -12.21
CA ALA A 154 4.43 -1.75 -11.37
C ALA A 154 3.45 -0.87 -12.16
N ILE A 155 3.79 -0.45 -13.39
CA ILE A 155 2.89 0.34 -14.23
C ILE A 155 1.60 -0.42 -14.53
N TRP A 156 1.69 -1.69 -14.94
CA TRP A 156 0.52 -2.51 -15.23
C TRP A 156 -0.35 -2.80 -14.00
N LEU A 157 0.25 -2.96 -12.82
CA LEU A 157 -0.50 -2.99 -11.57
C LEU A 157 -1.26 -1.68 -11.33
N GLY A 158 -0.65 -0.52 -11.63
CA GLY A 158 -1.32 0.78 -11.53
C GLY A 158 -2.49 0.91 -12.50
N VAL A 159 -2.33 0.44 -13.74
CA VAL A 159 -3.41 0.36 -14.73
C VAL A 159 -4.52 -0.55 -14.20
N GLY A 160 -4.18 -1.75 -13.75
CA GLY A 160 -5.15 -2.70 -13.18
C GLY A 160 -5.93 -2.12 -12.00
N HIS A 161 -5.25 -1.42 -11.08
CA HIS A 161 -5.90 -0.76 -9.95
C HIS A 161 -6.88 0.34 -10.38
N LEU A 162 -6.47 1.21 -11.30
CA LEU A 162 -7.33 2.26 -11.83
C LEU A 162 -8.53 1.64 -12.56
N THR A 163 -8.28 0.65 -13.42
CA THR A 163 -9.33 -0.06 -14.15
C THR A 163 -10.29 -0.76 -13.19
N SER A 164 -9.84 -1.34 -12.07
CA SER A 164 -10.76 -1.96 -11.11
C SER A 164 -11.71 -0.94 -10.47
N TRP A 165 -11.22 0.27 -10.17
CA TRP A 165 -12.08 1.35 -9.66
C TRP A 165 -13.04 1.88 -10.71
N LEU A 166 -12.58 2.05 -11.95
CA LEU A 166 -13.43 2.47 -13.07
C LEU A 166 -14.51 1.43 -13.39
N ALA A 167 -14.15 0.15 -13.41
CA ALA A 167 -15.09 -0.95 -13.62
C ALA A 167 -16.15 -0.97 -12.51
N TRP A 168 -15.73 -0.85 -11.24
CA TRP A 168 -16.65 -0.76 -10.12
C TRP A 168 -17.60 0.44 -10.25
N GLY A 169 -17.07 1.63 -10.58
CA GLY A 169 -17.87 2.85 -10.77
C GLY A 169 -18.83 2.78 -11.96
N ALA A 170 -18.48 2.01 -12.99
CA ALA A 170 -19.32 1.74 -14.15
C ALA A 170 -20.37 0.63 -13.90
N GLY A 171 -20.40 0.01 -12.72
CA GLY A 171 -21.33 -1.05 -12.36
C GLY A 171 -20.86 -2.47 -12.70
N LEU A 172 -19.64 -2.65 -13.19
CA LEU A 172 -19.01 -3.97 -13.39
C LEU A 172 -18.43 -4.47 -12.06
N ARG A 173 -19.30 -4.88 -11.14
CA ARG A 173 -18.96 -5.24 -9.75
C ARG A 173 -19.87 -6.30 -9.17
N VAL A 174 -19.38 -6.97 -8.13
CA VAL A 174 -20.18 -7.90 -7.30
C VAL A 174 -20.75 -7.10 -6.13
N GLY A 175 -22.05 -6.80 -6.21
CA GLY A 175 -22.76 -6.01 -5.21
C GLY A 175 -22.33 -4.52 -5.16
N PRO A 176 -22.99 -3.73 -4.30
CA PRO A 176 -22.73 -2.30 -4.20
C PRO A 176 -21.54 -1.94 -3.28
N GLY A 177 -21.01 -2.91 -2.52
CA GLY A 177 -19.98 -2.72 -1.51
C GLY A 177 -18.60 -2.39 -2.07
N LEU A 178 -17.73 -1.89 -1.19
CA LEU A 178 -16.35 -1.48 -1.50
C LEU A 178 -15.31 -2.54 -1.11
N ALA A 179 -15.68 -3.58 -0.36
CA ALA A 179 -14.71 -4.51 0.21
C ALA A 179 -13.80 -5.19 -0.84
N ILE A 180 -14.35 -5.54 -2.00
CA ILE A 180 -13.61 -6.15 -3.11
C ILE A 180 -12.56 -5.18 -3.71
N PRO A 181 -12.94 -3.99 -4.26
CA PRO A 181 -11.93 -3.07 -4.80
C PRO A 181 -10.92 -2.59 -3.75
N GLU A 182 -11.32 -2.45 -2.49
CA GLU A 182 -10.41 -2.12 -1.38
C GLU A 182 -9.38 -3.25 -1.14
N THR A 183 -9.81 -4.51 -1.20
CA THR A 183 -8.92 -5.68 -1.08
C THR A 183 -7.95 -5.80 -2.26
N VAL A 184 -8.42 -5.48 -3.48
CA VAL A 184 -7.54 -5.38 -4.66
C VAL A 184 -6.44 -4.34 -4.42
N GLY A 185 -6.80 -3.16 -3.91
CA GLY A 185 -5.83 -2.13 -3.53
C GLY A 185 -4.80 -2.62 -2.49
N ALA A 186 -5.26 -3.35 -1.47
CA ALA A 186 -4.39 -3.93 -0.44
C ALA A 186 -3.42 -4.98 -1.02
N ALA A 187 -3.89 -5.87 -1.90
CA ALA A 187 -3.05 -6.87 -2.58
C ALA A 187 -1.99 -6.21 -3.47
N ILE A 188 -2.33 -5.10 -4.13
CA ILE A 188 -1.41 -4.34 -4.97
C ILE A 188 -0.30 -3.68 -4.13
N PHE A 189 -0.59 -3.23 -2.92
CA PHE A 189 0.44 -2.72 -2.00
C PHE A 189 1.47 -3.83 -1.66
N VAL A 190 1.01 -5.05 -1.38
CA VAL A 190 1.89 -6.21 -1.16
C VAL A 190 2.73 -6.52 -2.40
N ALA A 191 2.12 -6.48 -3.58
CA ALA A 191 2.84 -6.66 -4.84
C ALA A 191 3.93 -5.59 -5.02
N TRP A 192 3.67 -4.32 -4.68
CA TRP A 192 4.67 -3.27 -4.71
C TRP A 192 5.83 -3.52 -3.72
N ILE A 193 5.55 -3.99 -2.50
CA ILE A 193 6.62 -4.41 -1.56
C ILE A 193 7.50 -5.46 -2.23
N ARG A 194 6.92 -6.47 -2.88
CA ARG A 194 7.68 -7.52 -3.57
C ARG A 194 8.54 -6.98 -4.72
N LEU A 195 8.01 -6.02 -5.50
CA LEU A 195 8.73 -5.39 -6.62
C LEU A 195 9.85 -4.46 -6.15
N SER A 196 9.67 -3.82 -5.00
CA SER A 196 10.64 -2.89 -4.40
C SER A 196 11.65 -3.55 -3.46
N TRP A 197 11.45 -4.82 -3.12
CA TRP A 197 12.28 -5.57 -2.17
C TRP A 197 13.78 -5.45 -2.41
N PRO A 198 14.32 -5.59 -3.65
CA PRO A 198 15.76 -5.45 -3.89
C PRO A 198 16.33 -4.13 -3.38
N LEU A 199 15.60 -3.02 -3.61
CA LEU A 199 16.02 -1.69 -3.15
C LEU A 199 16.03 -1.57 -1.62
N ALA A 200 15.26 -2.39 -0.90
CA ALA A 200 15.23 -2.37 0.56
C ALA A 200 16.30 -3.27 1.18
N THR A 201 16.75 -4.31 0.47
CA THR A 201 17.54 -5.41 1.06
C THR A 201 18.97 -5.49 0.56
N GLU A 202 19.23 -5.03 -0.65
CA GLU A 202 20.57 -5.04 -1.24
C GLU A 202 21.38 -3.85 -0.72
N ASP A 203 22.69 -4.05 -0.66
CA ASP A 203 23.62 -2.98 -0.37
C ASP A 203 23.61 -2.00 -1.55
N ALA A 204 23.54 -0.71 -1.24
CA ALA A 204 23.72 0.32 -2.26
C ALA A 204 25.18 0.23 -2.71
N ALA A 205 25.40 -0.15 -3.97
CA ALA A 205 26.71 -0.19 -4.60
C ALA A 205 27.32 1.21 -4.72
#